data_AF-A0A2V9Y4Q5-F1
#
_entry.id   AF-A0A2V9Y4Q5-F1
#
_cell.length_a   1.000
_cell.length_b   1.000
_cell.length_c   1.000
_cell.angle_alpha   90.00
_cell.angle_beta   90.00
_cell.angle_gamma   90.00
#
_symmetry.space_group_name_H-M   'P 1'
#
loop_
_entity.id
_entity.type
_entity.pdbx_description
1 polymer ?
#
loop_
_entity_poly.entity_id
_entity_poly.type
_entity_poly.pdbx_seq_one_letter_code
_entity_poly.pdbx_strand_id
1 'polypeptide(L)'
;MRSTRTLSVTLPPEMLKRAHALAKRESRTMSELIREALRRYEQRSWWDEANAYGRQRAESRGIREQDVDRLIHAVRRGTRKAAKK
;
A
#
# COMPACT_ATOMS: atom_id res chain seq x y z
N MET A 1 23.62 12.94 4.34
CA MET A 1 23.76 12.05 5.52
C MET A 1 23.02 10.75 5.22
N ARG A 2 23.62 9.58 5.42
CA ARG A 2 22.89 8.28 5.28
C ARG A 2 22.14 8.01 6.58
N SER A 3 20.82 7.88 6.53
CA SER A 3 19.93 7.71 7.70
C SER A 3 19.57 6.24 7.98
N THR A 4 20.51 5.31 7.83
CA THR A 4 20.26 3.88 8.05
C THR A 4 20.70 3.45 9.45
N ARG A 5 19.84 2.70 10.15
CA ARG A 5 20.15 2.04 11.43
C ARG A 5 20.05 0.52 11.29
N THR A 6 20.83 -0.22 12.06
CA THR A 6 20.82 -1.69 12.08
C THR A 6 19.56 -2.21 12.76
N LEU A 7 18.96 -3.25 12.18
CA LEU A 7 17.85 -4.01 12.75
C LEU A 7 18.34 -5.44 13.04
N SER A 8 18.23 -5.88 14.28
CA SER A 8 18.46 -7.29 14.68
C SER A 8 17.13 -7.92 15.05
N VAL A 9 16.81 -9.07 14.45
CA VAL A 9 15.56 -9.80 14.66
C VAL A 9 15.83 -11.29 14.77
N THR A 10 15.07 -11.97 15.64
CA THR A 10 15.12 -13.43 15.74
C THR A 10 14.02 -14.02 14.85
N LEU A 11 14.37 -15.04 14.06
CA LEU A 11 13.45 -15.73 13.17
C LEU A 11 13.50 -17.24 13.43
N PRO A 12 12.38 -17.96 13.27
CA PRO A 12 12.40 -19.42 13.26
C PRO A 12 13.40 -19.94 12.22
N PRO A 13 14.18 -21.00 12.50
CA PRO A 13 15.24 -21.47 11.59
C PRO A 13 14.75 -21.76 10.17
N GLU A 14 13.58 -22.38 10.04
CA GLU A 14 12.97 -22.68 8.74
C GLU A 14 12.54 -21.42 7.99
N MET A 15 12.10 -20.37 8.70
CA MET A 15 11.78 -19.09 8.08
C MET A 15 13.04 -18.40 7.56
N LEU A 16 14.13 -18.44 8.33
CA LEU A 16 15.41 -17.88 7.92
C LEU A 16 15.97 -18.59 6.68
N LYS A 17 15.91 -19.93 6.63
CA LYS A 17 16.28 -20.72 5.43
C LYS A 17 15.49 -20.29 4.19
N ARG A 18 14.16 -20.15 4.31
CA ARG A 18 13.31 -19.70 3.21
C ARG A 18 13.67 -18.28 2.76
N ALA A 19 13.93 -17.37 3.70
CA ALA A 19 14.32 -16.00 3.38
C ALA A 19 15.66 -15.95 2.62
N HIS A 20 16.66 -16.73 3.03
CA HIS A 20 17.93 -16.85 2.30
C HIS A 20 17.75 -17.40 0.89
N ALA A 21 16.94 -18.47 0.73
CA ALA A 21 16.66 -19.04 -0.57
C ALA A 21 15.94 -18.04 -1.50
N LEU A 22 15.01 -17.27 -0.96
CA LEU A 22 14.29 -16.21 -1.68
C LEU A 22 15.24 -15.10 -2.12
N ALA A 23 16.05 -14.57 -1.20
CA ALA A 23 17.04 -13.54 -1.49
C ALA A 23 18.02 -13.99 -2.59
N LYS A 24 18.52 -15.23 -2.52
CA LYS A 24 19.39 -15.82 -3.54
C LYS A 24 18.70 -15.95 -4.89
N ARG A 25 17.46 -16.43 -4.92
CA ARG A 25 16.68 -16.58 -6.16
C ARG A 25 16.42 -15.24 -6.85
N GLU A 26 16.24 -14.18 -6.08
CA GLU A 26 15.98 -12.84 -6.60
C GLU A 26 17.26 -12.01 -6.83
N SER A 27 18.45 -12.58 -6.58
CA SER A 27 19.72 -11.86 -6.64
C SER A 27 19.74 -10.59 -5.76
N ARG A 28 19.21 -10.69 -4.54
CA ARG A 28 19.10 -9.59 -3.57
C ARG A 28 19.78 -9.94 -2.25
N THR A 29 20.17 -8.91 -1.50
CA THR A 29 20.65 -9.07 -0.12
C THR A 29 19.49 -9.29 0.86
N MET A 30 19.78 -9.89 2.02
CA MET A 30 18.79 -10.03 3.11
C MET A 30 18.21 -8.69 3.55
N SER A 31 19.04 -7.65 3.64
CA SER A 31 18.60 -6.31 4.04
C SER A 31 17.64 -5.69 3.01
N GLU A 32 17.83 -5.96 1.72
CA GLU A 32 16.89 -5.52 0.68
C GLU A 32 15.56 -6.28 0.76
N LEU A 33 15.63 -7.59 0.95
CA LEU A 33 14.44 -8.42 1.11
C LEU A 33 13.59 -7.95 2.30
N ILE A 34 14.21 -7.71 3.45
CA ILE A 34 13.50 -7.25 4.65
C ILE A 34 12.93 -5.84 4.47
N ARG A 35 13.69 -4.91 3.86
CA ARG A 35 13.16 -3.56 3.56
C ARG A 35 11.96 -3.62 2.62
N GLU A 36 11.99 -4.49 1.61
CA GLU A 36 10.86 -4.65 0.70
C GLU A 36 9.66 -5.29 1.39
N ALA A 37 9.88 -6.31 2.23
CA ALA A 37 8.82 -6.93 3.02
C ALA A 37 8.13 -5.91 3.93
N LEU A 38 8.89 -5.02 4.60
CA LEU A 38 8.35 -3.94 5.42
C LEU A 38 7.52 -2.95 4.59
N ARG A 39 8.03 -2.49 3.43
CA ARG A 39 7.26 -1.60 2.54
C ARG A 39 5.94 -2.21 2.10
N ARG A 40 5.93 -3.50 1.74
CA ARG A 40 4.70 -4.19 1.35
C ARG A 40 3.73 -4.37 2.51
N TYR A 41 4.25 -4.61 3.72
CA TYR A 41 3.43 -4.68 4.93
C TYR A 41 2.75 -3.33 5.21
N GLU A 42 3.49 -2.22 5.18
CA GLU A 42 2.97 -0.86 5.34
C GLU A 42 1.93 -0.52 4.25
N GLN A 43 2.24 -0.79 2.99
CA GLN A 43 1.34 -0.51 1.87
C GLN A 43 0.02 -1.28 2.01
N ARG A 44 0.08 -2.55 2.45
CA ARG A 44 -1.12 -3.35 2.69
C ARG A 44 -1.97 -2.77 3.82
N SER A 45 -1.35 -2.41 4.95
CA SER A 45 -2.05 -1.77 6.06
C SER A 45 -2.75 -0.49 5.63
N TRP A 46 -2.06 0.36 4.86
CA TRP A 46 -2.62 1.59 4.34
C TRP A 46 -3.84 1.35 3.43
N TRP A 47 -3.76 0.35 2.53
CA TRP A 47 -4.90 -0.03 1.69
C TRP A 47 -6.07 -0.57 2.51
N ASP A 48 -5.82 -1.37 3.54
CA ASP A 48 -6.86 -1.93 4.40
C ASP A 48 -7.61 -0.81 5.14
N GLU A 49 -6.88 0.19 5.67
CA GLU A 49 -7.46 1.39 6.29
C GLU A 49 -8.26 2.25 5.30
N ALA A 50 -7.67 2.56 4.14
CA ALA A 50 -8.33 3.35 3.10
C ALA A 50 -9.61 2.68 2.60
N ASN A 51 -9.58 1.35 2.44
CA ASN A 51 -10.73 0.56 2.04
C ASN A 51 -11.82 0.52 3.13
N ALA A 52 -11.43 0.40 4.40
CA ALA A 52 -12.39 0.46 5.51
C ALA A 52 -13.12 1.80 5.56
N TYR A 53 -12.37 2.90 5.47
CA TYR A 53 -12.92 4.25 5.36
C TYR A 53 -13.83 4.40 4.14
N GLY A 54 -13.36 3.97 2.97
CA GLY A 54 -14.08 4.08 1.70
C GLY A 54 -15.41 3.32 1.74
N ARG A 55 -15.41 2.08 2.24
CA ARG A 55 -16.63 1.25 2.39
C ARG A 55 -17.67 1.93 3.28
N GLN A 56 -17.27 2.40 4.45
CA GLN A 56 -18.18 3.09 5.38
C GLN A 56 -18.83 4.32 4.72
N ARG A 57 -18.04 5.11 3.97
CA ARG A 57 -18.53 6.33 3.31
C ARG A 57 -19.38 6.04 2.08
N ALA A 58 -19.11 4.95 1.36
CA ALA A 58 -19.91 4.51 0.24
C ALA A 58 -21.29 4.04 0.72
N GLU A 59 -21.31 3.22 1.78
CA GLU A 59 -22.53 2.71 2.41
C GLU A 59 -23.40 3.86 2.94
N SER A 60 -22.83 4.80 3.70
CA SER A 60 -23.57 5.94 4.23
C SER A 60 -24.16 6.87 3.16
N ARG A 61 -23.74 6.73 1.90
CA ARG A 61 -24.19 7.54 0.76
C ARG A 61 -24.89 6.71 -0.32
N GLY A 62 -25.08 5.41 -0.11
CA GLY A 62 -25.66 4.49 -1.09
C GLY A 62 -24.87 4.40 -2.41
N ILE A 63 -23.57 4.67 -2.40
CA ILE A 63 -22.71 4.64 -3.59
C ILE A 63 -22.34 3.19 -3.90
N ARG A 64 -22.53 2.78 -5.15
CA ARG A 64 -22.13 1.46 -5.67
C ARG A 64 -20.98 1.60 -6.67
N GLU A 65 -20.37 0.48 -7.02
CA GLU A 65 -19.25 0.44 -7.98
C GLU A 65 -19.61 1.08 -9.33
N GLN A 66 -20.81 0.80 -9.84
CA GLN A 66 -21.34 1.40 -11.08
C GLN A 66 -21.51 2.92 -11.04
N ASP A 67 -21.52 3.55 -9.85
CA ASP A 67 -21.60 5.00 -9.71
C ASP A 67 -20.24 5.70 -9.87
N VAL A 68 -19.13 4.97 -9.79
CA VAL A 68 -17.77 5.53 -9.70
C VAL A 68 -17.46 6.44 -10.88
N ASP A 69 -17.67 5.98 -12.11
CA ASP A 69 -17.38 6.77 -13.31
C ASP A 69 -18.18 8.07 -13.35
N ARG A 70 -19.49 7.98 -13.08
CA ARG A 70 -20.39 9.14 -13.04
C ARG A 70 -19.92 10.16 -12.00
N LEU A 71 -19.54 9.71 -10.80
CA LEU A 71 -19.07 10.56 -9.71
C LEU A 71 -17.73 11.23 -10.04
N ILE A 72 -16.77 10.49 -10.62
CA ILE A 72 -15.48 11.04 -11.06
C ILE A 72 -15.71 12.13 -12.11
N HIS A 73 -16.57 11.89 -13.10
CA HIS A 73 -16.90 12.88 -14.10
C HIS A 73 -17.58 14.13 -13.50
N ALA A 74 -18.46 13.95 -12.51
CA ALA A 74 -19.11 15.06 -11.82
C ALA A 74 -18.07 15.95 -11.10
N VAL A 75 -17.14 15.35 -10.34
CA VAL A 75 -16.08 16.07 -9.63
C VAL A 75 -15.15 16.80 -10.59
N ARG A 76 -14.66 16.12 -11.64
CA ARG A 76 -13.77 16.71 -12.65
C ARG A 76 -14.41 17.88 -13.41
N ARG A 77 -15.73 17.83 -13.66
CA ARG A 77 -16.46 18.97 -14.25
C ARG A 77 -16.54 20.14 -13.28
N GLY A 78 -16.74 19.88 -11.99
CA GLY A 78 -16.78 20.91 -10.94
C GLY A 78 -15.44 21.65 -10.80
N THR A 79 -14.32 20.92 -10.74
CA THR A 79 -12.97 21.53 -10.63
C THR A 79 -12.60 22.36 -11.86
N ARG A 80 -12.95 21.91 -13.07
CA ARG A 80 -12.74 22.70 -14.30
C ARG A 80 -13.57 23.99 -14.35
N LYS A 81 -14.77 24.00 -13.76
CA LYS A 81 -15.58 25.22 -13.66
C LYS A 81 -15.01 26.21 -12.63
N ALA A 82 -14.48 25.71 -11.52
CA ALA A 82 -13.82 26.54 -10.50
C ALA A 82 -12.52 27.19 -11.01
N ALA A 83 -11.74 26.49 -11.85
CA ALA A 83 -10.51 27.03 -12.44
C ALA A 83 -10.72 28.01 -13.61
N LYS A 84 -11.94 28.13 -14.14
CA LYS A 84 -12.30 29.07 -15.22
C LYS A 84 -12.94 30.36 -14.72
N LYS A 85 -13.15 30.48 -13.41
CA LYS A 85 -13.72 31.66 -12.75
C LYS A 85 -12.60 32.40 -12.03
#